data_AF-A0A950BWL8-F1
#
_entry.id   AF-A0A950BWL8-F1
#
_cell.length_a   1.000
_cell.length_b   1.000
_cell.length_c   1.000
_cell.angle_alpha   90.00
_cell.angle_beta   90.00
_cell.angle_gamma   90.00
#
_symmetry.space_group_name_H-M   'P 1'
#
loop_
_entity.id
_entity.type
_entity.pdbx_description
1 polymer ?
#
loop_
_entity_poly.entity_id
_entity_poly.type
_entity_poly.pdbx_seq_one_letter_code
_entity_poly.pdbx_strand_id
1 'polypeptide(L)'
;MFVWIGWRLTVWAVLLVISGLLVMLVPALAPWGVMIALCGAIRPWLSAWKGAEGTALRGALVWAGLTIALGLLAQVQALFELPETGRPWMGRVTYLMVLAMLASLTSVLGARNPGGRAWAILMVLLVVVFLIPWLEAGGRLRRPQGLGQVQLDSPWTLFYGLLVLAGVSNFLPTRYGLAALSLGAVLVLEFLGLTHTGWTAEARAAVWSTVVWS
;
A
#
# COMPACT_ATOMS: atom_id res chain seq x y z
N MET A 1 -7.03 22.12 -26.63
CA MET A 1 -6.47 20.87 -26.07
C MET A 1 -5.94 21.02 -24.64
N PHE A 2 -5.38 22.19 -24.24
CA PHE A 2 -4.92 22.46 -22.87
C PHE A 2 -6.04 22.51 -21.80
N VAL A 3 -7.22 23.04 -22.12
CA VAL A 3 -8.36 23.16 -21.18
C VAL A 3 -8.88 21.80 -20.71
N TRP A 4 -8.84 20.79 -21.58
CA TRP A 4 -9.32 19.42 -21.28
C TRP A 4 -8.39 18.63 -20.34
N ILE A 5 -7.09 18.94 -20.36
CA ILE A 5 -6.08 18.34 -19.47
C ILE A 5 -6.16 19.01 -18.09
N GLY A 6 -6.36 20.33 -18.05
CA GLY A 6 -6.52 21.09 -16.80
C GLY A 6 -7.71 20.66 -15.97
N TRP A 7 -8.89 20.47 -16.60
CA TRP A 7 -10.12 20.03 -15.91
C TRP A 7 -9.97 18.64 -15.27
N ARG A 8 -9.29 17.71 -15.95
CA ARG A 8 -9.11 16.35 -15.43
C ARG A 8 -8.19 16.32 -14.22
N LEU A 9 -7.11 17.10 -14.22
CA LEU A 9 -6.20 17.23 -13.08
C LEU A 9 -6.89 17.89 -11.87
N THR A 10 -7.74 18.90 -12.11
CA THR A 10 -8.49 19.57 -11.03
C THR A 10 -9.55 18.66 -10.43
N VAL A 11 -10.32 17.93 -11.25
CA VAL A 11 -11.30 16.95 -10.74
C VAL A 11 -10.60 15.86 -9.93
N TRP A 12 -9.45 15.35 -10.39
CA TRP A 12 -8.71 14.34 -9.66
C TRP A 12 -8.13 14.86 -8.34
N ALA A 13 -7.57 16.07 -8.33
CA ALA A 13 -7.09 16.71 -7.12
C ALA A 13 -8.22 16.95 -6.12
N VAL A 14 -9.39 17.40 -6.59
CA VAL A 14 -10.58 17.58 -5.74
C VAL A 14 -11.06 16.24 -5.18
N LEU A 15 -11.10 15.17 -5.98
CA LEU A 15 -11.48 13.84 -5.50
C LEU A 15 -10.50 13.30 -4.46
N LEU A 16 -9.19 13.52 -4.64
CA LEU A 16 -8.18 13.17 -3.64
C LEU A 16 -8.36 13.96 -2.34
N VAL A 17 -8.56 15.28 -2.43
CA VAL A 17 -8.79 16.13 -1.26
C VAL A 17 -10.06 15.70 -0.53
N ILE A 18 -11.17 15.48 -1.24
CA ILE A 18 -12.43 15.03 -0.64
C ILE A 18 -12.28 13.67 0.01
N SER A 19 -11.65 12.70 -0.68
CA SER A 19 -11.43 11.36 -0.10
C SER A 19 -10.52 11.41 1.13
N GLY A 20 -9.46 12.22 1.13
CA GLY A 20 -8.61 12.44 2.30
C GLY A 20 -9.35 13.10 3.45
N LEU A 21 -10.21 14.09 3.16
CA LEU A 21 -11.08 14.72 4.16
C LEU A 21 -12.10 13.72 4.73
N LEU A 22 -12.66 12.83 3.92
CA LEU A 22 -13.58 11.78 4.39
C LEU A 22 -12.87 10.80 5.33
N VAL A 23 -11.62 10.43 5.06
CA VAL A 23 -10.81 9.61 5.98
C VAL A 23 -10.65 10.29 7.34
N MET A 24 -10.46 11.60 7.36
CA MET A 24 -10.20 12.37 8.60
C MET A 24 -11.48 12.76 9.36
N LEU A 25 -12.56 13.08 8.66
CA LEU A 25 -13.74 13.72 9.22
C LEU A 25 -14.94 12.76 9.35
N VAL A 26 -15.06 11.77 8.45
CA VAL A 26 -16.21 10.85 8.42
C VAL A 26 -15.75 9.42 8.06
N PRO A 27 -15.14 8.67 9.01
CA PRO A 27 -14.57 7.34 8.76
C PRO A 27 -15.54 6.30 8.20
N ALA A 28 -16.84 6.51 8.40
CA ALA A 28 -17.91 5.67 7.84
C ALA A 28 -18.05 5.82 6.31
N LEU A 29 -17.77 7.02 5.76
CA LEU A 29 -17.85 7.30 4.32
C LEU A 29 -16.49 7.19 3.62
N ALA A 30 -15.40 7.12 4.40
CA ALA A 30 -14.05 6.98 3.88
C ALA A 30 -13.89 5.87 2.83
N PRO A 31 -14.47 4.66 2.98
CA PRO A 31 -14.26 3.60 2.00
C PRO A 31 -14.73 3.95 0.58
N TRP A 32 -15.84 4.67 0.47
CA TRP A 32 -16.36 5.12 -0.83
C TRP A 32 -15.42 6.13 -1.49
N GLY A 33 -14.94 7.11 -0.74
CA GLY A 33 -13.99 8.11 -1.24
C GLY A 33 -12.69 7.46 -1.73
N VAL A 34 -12.14 6.53 -0.94
CA VAL A 34 -10.91 5.81 -1.28
C VAL A 34 -11.11 4.90 -2.50
N MET A 35 -12.23 4.18 -2.60
CA MET A 35 -12.54 3.37 -3.81
C MET A 35 -12.58 4.21 -5.07
N ILE A 36 -13.21 5.40 -5.03
CA ILE A 36 -13.28 6.30 -6.18
C ILE A 36 -11.88 6.77 -6.59
N ALA A 37 -11.05 7.15 -5.61
CA ALA A 37 -9.66 7.54 -5.85
C ALA A 37 -8.85 6.39 -6.49
N LEU A 38 -8.93 5.17 -5.94
CA LEU A 38 -8.23 4.00 -6.48
C LEU A 38 -8.71 3.63 -7.89
N CYS A 39 -10.02 3.69 -8.16
CA CYS A 39 -10.58 3.47 -9.49
C CYS A 39 -10.02 4.46 -10.52
N GLY A 40 -9.84 5.73 -10.14
CA GLY A 40 -9.25 6.70 -11.04
C GLY A 40 -7.75 6.43 -11.33
N ALA A 41 -7.04 5.73 -10.43
CA ALA A 41 -5.62 5.37 -10.59
C ALA A 41 -5.41 4.24 -11.62
N ILE A 42 -6.47 3.52 -12.00
CA ILE A 42 -6.43 2.48 -13.03
C ILE A 42 -5.98 3.06 -14.38
N ARG A 43 -6.47 4.25 -14.74
CA ARG A 43 -6.13 4.88 -16.03
C ARG A 43 -4.65 5.25 -16.16
N PRO A 44 -4.02 6.00 -15.22
CA PRO A 44 -2.58 6.26 -15.29
C PRO A 44 -1.77 4.96 -15.22
N TRP A 45 -2.20 3.97 -14.44
CA TRP A 45 -1.57 2.65 -14.42
C TRP A 45 -1.61 1.96 -15.79
N LEU A 46 -2.76 1.91 -16.47
CA LEU A 46 -2.89 1.36 -17.83
C LEU A 46 -2.02 2.10 -18.85
N SER A 47 -1.92 3.42 -18.72
CA SER A 47 -1.04 4.22 -19.57
C SER A 47 0.43 3.86 -19.35
N ALA A 48 0.85 3.71 -18.09
CA ALA A 48 2.20 3.28 -17.74
C ALA A 48 2.47 1.83 -18.23
N TRP A 49 1.49 0.94 -18.11
CA TRP A 49 1.57 -0.46 -18.56
C TRP A 49 1.85 -0.59 -20.06
N LYS A 50 1.13 0.20 -20.86
CA LYS A 50 1.36 0.30 -22.30
C LYS A 50 2.72 0.92 -22.61
N GLY A 51 3.10 1.99 -21.91
CA GLY A 51 4.39 2.66 -22.11
C GLY A 51 5.62 1.84 -21.69
N ALA A 52 5.44 0.86 -20.80
CA ALA A 52 6.51 0.00 -20.30
C ALA A 52 6.65 -1.33 -21.06
N GLU A 53 5.91 -1.52 -22.16
CA GLU A 53 5.99 -2.74 -22.97
C GLU A 53 7.43 -3.00 -23.46
N GLY A 54 7.90 -4.23 -23.28
CA GLY A 54 9.28 -4.61 -23.61
C GLY A 54 10.36 -4.12 -22.63
N THR A 55 10.01 -3.44 -21.54
CA THR A 55 10.97 -2.92 -20.54
C THR A 55 10.98 -3.73 -19.25
N ALA A 56 12.08 -3.66 -18.51
CA ALA A 56 12.19 -4.24 -17.16
C ALA A 56 11.22 -3.61 -16.13
N LEU A 57 10.59 -2.48 -16.45
CA LEU A 57 9.62 -1.80 -15.58
C LEU A 57 8.26 -2.51 -15.51
N ARG A 58 7.97 -3.45 -16.43
CA ARG A 58 6.75 -4.26 -16.40
C ARG A 58 6.55 -4.98 -15.06
N GLY A 59 7.63 -5.49 -14.46
CA GLY A 59 7.56 -6.16 -13.16
C GLY A 59 7.04 -5.24 -12.05
N ALA A 60 7.57 -4.02 -11.96
CA ALA A 60 7.12 -3.04 -10.99
C ALA A 60 5.63 -2.66 -11.18
N LEU A 61 5.17 -2.60 -12.43
CA LEU A 61 3.77 -2.28 -12.75
C LEU A 61 2.80 -3.43 -12.44
N VAL A 62 3.24 -4.70 -12.50
CA VAL A 62 2.42 -5.83 -12.01
C VAL A 62 2.12 -5.65 -10.53
N TRP A 63 3.15 -5.35 -9.74
CA TRP A 63 3.01 -5.10 -8.30
C TRP A 63 2.19 -3.84 -8.00
N ALA A 64 2.33 -2.78 -8.79
CA ALA A 64 1.48 -1.59 -8.67
C ALA A 64 0.00 -1.91 -8.97
N GLY A 65 -0.27 -2.74 -9.98
CA GLY A 65 -1.63 -3.19 -10.30
C GLY A 65 -2.22 -4.05 -9.17
N LEU A 66 -1.42 -4.94 -8.59
CA LEU A 66 -1.81 -5.73 -7.43
C LEU A 66 -2.08 -4.85 -6.20
N THR A 67 -1.30 -3.79 -6.01
CA THR A 67 -1.52 -2.79 -4.94
C THR A 67 -2.90 -2.15 -5.11
N ILE A 68 -3.26 -1.68 -6.31
CA ILE A 68 -4.59 -1.10 -6.58
C ILE A 68 -5.71 -2.13 -6.31
N ALA A 69 -5.55 -3.37 -6.78
CA ALA A 69 -6.55 -4.42 -6.59
C ALA A 69 -6.76 -4.78 -5.11
N LEU A 70 -5.68 -4.92 -4.35
CA LEU A 70 -5.74 -5.18 -2.91
C LEU A 70 -6.29 -3.99 -2.14
N GLY A 71 -5.96 -2.76 -2.53
CA GLY A 71 -6.57 -1.56 -1.95
C GLY A 71 -8.08 -1.51 -2.14
N LEU A 72 -8.57 -1.81 -3.36
CA LEU A 72 -10.01 -1.93 -3.63
C LEU A 72 -10.64 -3.03 -2.77
N LEU A 73 -10.00 -4.19 -2.66
CA LEU A 73 -10.48 -5.28 -1.81
C LEU A 73 -10.53 -4.88 -0.33
N ALA A 74 -9.52 -4.14 0.17
CA ALA A 74 -9.51 -3.64 1.54
C ALA A 74 -10.70 -2.71 1.81
N GLN A 75 -11.05 -1.85 0.84
CA GLN A 75 -12.22 -0.99 0.97
C GLN A 75 -13.54 -1.77 0.91
N VAL A 76 -13.63 -2.81 0.09
CA VAL A 76 -14.79 -3.72 0.11
C VAL A 76 -14.94 -4.35 1.50
N GLN A 77 -13.85 -4.82 2.12
CA GLN A 77 -13.91 -5.35 3.50
C GLN A 77 -14.31 -4.27 4.51
N ALA A 78 -13.81 -3.04 4.35
CA ALA A 78 -14.16 -1.91 5.22
C ALA A 78 -15.65 -1.53 5.19
N LEU A 79 -16.39 -1.90 4.13
CA LEU A 79 -17.85 -1.73 4.07
C LEU A 79 -18.61 -2.77 4.91
N PHE A 80 -17.99 -3.92 5.18
CA PHE A 80 -18.57 -4.99 6.01
C PHE A 80 -18.11 -4.92 7.48
N GLU A 81 -17.11 -4.11 7.79
CA GLU A 81 -16.55 -3.95 9.14
C GLU A 81 -16.82 -2.55 9.71
N LEU A 82 -17.53 -2.51 10.85
CA LEU A 82 -17.76 -1.27 11.61
C LEU A 82 -16.42 -0.71 12.14
N PRO A 83 -16.22 0.63 12.13
CA PRO A 83 -14.98 1.25 12.62
C PRO A 83 -14.61 0.86 14.06
N GLU A 84 -15.61 0.66 14.92
CA GLU A 84 -15.47 0.31 16.34
C GLU A 84 -14.77 -1.04 16.56
N THR A 85 -14.88 -1.96 15.59
CA THR A 85 -14.20 -3.27 15.65
C THR A 85 -12.71 -3.18 15.32
N GLY A 86 -12.25 -2.01 14.88
CA GLY A 86 -10.90 -1.79 14.39
C GLY A 86 -10.67 -2.27 12.96
N ARG A 87 -11.64 -2.93 12.30
CA ARG A 87 -11.57 -3.47 10.93
C ARG A 87 -10.41 -4.46 10.68
N PRO A 88 -10.41 -5.62 11.38
CA PRO A 88 -9.29 -6.57 11.32
C PRO A 88 -9.04 -7.16 9.92
N TRP A 89 -10.07 -7.42 9.11
CA TRP A 89 -9.87 -7.92 7.74
C TRP A 89 -9.40 -6.82 6.80
N MET A 90 -9.91 -5.60 6.94
CA MET A 90 -9.36 -4.45 6.22
C MET A 90 -7.87 -4.30 6.48
N GLY A 91 -7.43 -4.33 7.75
CA GLY A 91 -6.00 -4.25 8.11
C GLY A 91 -5.17 -5.37 7.50
N ARG A 92 -5.69 -6.62 7.49
CA ARG A 92 -5.01 -7.76 6.85
C ARG A 92 -4.83 -7.61 5.35
N VAL A 93 -5.83 -7.08 4.65
CA VAL A 93 -5.74 -6.85 3.20
C VAL A 93 -4.85 -5.64 2.92
N THR A 94 -4.91 -4.60 3.76
CA THR A 94 -4.03 -3.41 3.71
C THR A 94 -2.57 -3.82 3.86
N TYR A 95 -2.27 -4.75 4.77
CA TYR A 95 -0.92 -5.31 4.90
C TYR A 95 -0.43 -5.95 3.59
N LEU A 96 -1.25 -6.80 2.95
CA LEU A 96 -0.89 -7.41 1.66
C LEU A 96 -0.71 -6.37 0.56
N MET A 97 -1.55 -5.33 0.55
CA MET A 97 -1.42 -4.19 -0.36
C MET A 97 -0.07 -3.49 -0.16
N VAL A 98 0.34 -3.25 1.09
CA VAL A 98 1.63 -2.65 1.42
C VAL A 98 2.80 -3.53 0.98
N LEU A 99 2.70 -4.86 1.11
CA LEU A 99 3.71 -5.77 0.57
C LEU A 99 3.82 -5.66 -0.95
N ALA A 100 2.69 -5.59 -1.66
CA ALA A 100 2.69 -5.36 -3.10
C ALA A 100 3.30 -3.99 -3.46
N MET A 101 3.03 -2.95 -2.67
CA MET A 101 3.59 -1.62 -2.86
C MET A 101 5.12 -1.61 -2.68
N LEU A 102 5.63 -2.24 -1.62
CA LEU A 102 7.06 -2.40 -1.38
C LEU A 102 7.73 -3.22 -2.51
N ALA A 103 7.09 -4.29 -2.96
CA ALA A 103 7.57 -5.08 -4.09
C ALA A 103 7.61 -4.24 -5.38
N SER A 104 6.64 -3.35 -5.60
CA SER A 104 6.65 -2.42 -6.74
C SER A 104 7.83 -1.45 -6.67
N LEU A 105 8.04 -0.80 -5.53
CA LEU A 105 9.13 0.17 -5.32
C LEU A 105 10.50 -0.47 -5.52
N THR A 106 10.70 -1.65 -4.97
CA THR A 106 11.99 -2.34 -5.00
C THR A 106 12.24 -3.06 -6.31
N SER A 107 11.20 -3.50 -7.04
CA SER A 107 11.35 -4.13 -8.36
C SER A 107 12.11 -3.25 -9.36
N VAL A 108 12.02 -1.93 -9.23
CA VAL A 108 12.72 -0.98 -10.11
C VAL A 108 14.24 -1.00 -9.91
N LEU A 109 14.74 -1.39 -8.74
CA LEU A 109 16.19 -1.55 -8.48
C LEU A 109 16.80 -2.64 -9.38
N GLY A 110 16.04 -3.70 -9.66
CA GLY A 110 16.44 -4.77 -10.58
C GLY A 110 16.50 -4.36 -12.05
N ALA A 111 15.90 -3.22 -12.42
CA ALA A 111 15.88 -2.74 -13.80
C ALA A 111 17.26 -2.28 -14.31
N ARG A 112 18.22 -2.00 -13.42
CA ARG A 112 19.59 -1.56 -13.78
C ARG A 112 20.51 -2.70 -14.24
N ASN A 113 20.21 -3.96 -13.88
CA ASN A 113 21.00 -5.13 -14.28
C ASN A 113 20.09 -6.22 -14.87
N PRO A 114 19.84 -6.20 -16.20
CA PRO A 114 19.00 -7.19 -16.86
C PRO A 114 19.66 -8.59 -16.87
N GLY A 115 19.41 -9.34 -15.80
CA GLY A 115 19.74 -10.76 -15.56
C GLY A 115 18.73 -11.42 -14.62
N GLY A 116 17.47 -10.98 -14.72
CA GLY A 116 16.49 -10.79 -13.64
C GLY A 116 15.88 -11.99 -12.93
N ARG A 117 16.39 -13.22 -13.09
CA ARG A 117 15.83 -14.38 -12.37
C ARG A 117 16.17 -14.36 -10.88
N ALA A 118 17.43 -14.06 -10.52
CA ALA A 118 17.84 -14.00 -9.11
C ALA A 118 17.15 -12.84 -8.36
N TRP A 119 16.97 -11.70 -9.01
CA TRP A 119 16.25 -10.56 -8.44
C TRP A 119 14.76 -10.86 -8.24
N ALA A 120 14.10 -11.49 -9.22
CA ALA A 120 12.72 -11.92 -9.09
C ALA A 120 12.55 -12.95 -7.96
N ILE A 121 13.49 -13.90 -7.82
CA ILE A 121 13.49 -14.87 -6.72
C ILE A 121 13.66 -14.14 -5.38
N LEU A 122 14.57 -13.16 -5.28
CA LEU A 122 14.77 -12.38 -4.06
C LEU A 122 13.52 -11.56 -3.69
N MET A 123 12.84 -10.95 -4.68
CA MET A 123 11.56 -10.28 -4.47
C MET A 123 10.48 -11.24 -3.97
N VAL A 124 10.35 -12.42 -4.59
CA VAL A 124 9.39 -13.45 -4.15
C VAL A 124 9.73 -13.93 -2.73
N LEU A 125 11.00 -14.18 -2.43
CA LEU A 125 11.45 -14.58 -1.09
C LEU A 125 11.14 -13.51 -0.05
N LEU A 126 11.36 -12.23 -0.35
CA LEU A 126 10.98 -11.13 0.54
C LEU A 126 9.46 -11.13 0.80
N VAL A 127 8.65 -11.25 -0.25
CA VAL A 127 7.19 -11.33 -0.11
C VAL A 127 6.79 -12.54 0.73
N VAL A 128 7.39 -13.71 0.50
CA VAL A 128 7.12 -14.92 1.29
C VAL A 128 7.49 -14.72 2.76
N VAL A 129 8.64 -14.12 3.06
CA VAL A 129 9.07 -13.83 4.44
C VAL A 129 8.08 -12.92 5.14
N PHE A 130 7.59 -11.87 4.46
CA PHE A 130 6.57 -10.98 5.01
C PHE A 130 5.16 -11.57 5.03
N LEU A 131 4.90 -12.64 4.28
CA LEU A 131 3.62 -13.35 4.33
C LEU A 131 3.51 -14.22 5.60
N ILE A 132 4.63 -14.58 6.24
CA ILE A 132 4.64 -15.44 7.44
C ILE A 132 3.82 -14.82 8.59
N PRO A 133 4.07 -13.56 9.04
CA PRO A 133 3.24 -12.93 10.07
C PRO A 133 1.73 -12.90 9.73
N TRP A 134 1.40 -12.73 8.45
CA TRP A 134 0.01 -12.73 7.98
C TRP A 134 -0.63 -14.13 8.09
N LEU A 135 0.10 -15.19 7.75
CA LEU A 135 -0.35 -16.58 7.89
C LEU A 135 -0.48 -17.00 9.36
N GLU A 136 0.43 -16.52 10.22
CA GLU A 136 0.42 -16.79 11.66
C GLU A 136 -0.75 -16.10 12.36
N ALA A 137 -1.07 -14.85 11.99
CA ALA A 137 -2.22 -14.12 12.53
C ALA A 137 -3.59 -14.77 12.19
N GLY A 138 -3.64 -15.65 11.18
CA GLY A 138 -4.81 -16.46 10.84
C GLY A 138 -5.03 -17.70 11.72
N GLY A 139 -4.14 -17.97 12.69
CA GLY A 139 -4.24 -19.12 13.60
C GLY A 139 -3.95 -20.48 12.97
N ARG A 140 -3.42 -20.53 11.74
CA ARG A 140 -3.17 -21.78 10.99
C ARG A 140 -1.85 -22.48 11.32
N LEU A 141 -0.89 -21.78 11.94
CA LEU A 141 0.45 -22.31 12.22
C LEU A 141 0.84 -22.27 13.71
N ARG A 142 0.33 -21.32 14.50
CA ARG A 142 0.44 -21.25 15.97
C ARG A 142 -0.80 -20.57 16.55
N ARG A 143 -1.31 -21.04 17.69
CA ARG A 143 -2.37 -20.35 18.44
C ARG A 143 -1.81 -19.03 18.95
N PRO A 144 -2.33 -17.86 18.55
CA PRO A 144 -1.88 -16.59 19.09
C PRO A 144 -2.27 -16.55 20.57
N GLN A 145 -1.28 -16.33 21.46
CA GLN A 145 -1.56 -15.90 22.82
C GLN A 145 -2.27 -14.55 22.69
N GLY A 146 -3.56 -14.56 23.02
CA GLY A 146 -4.58 -13.57 22.70
C GLY A 146 -4.08 -12.20 22.25
N LEU A 147 -4.30 -11.88 20.97
CA LEU A 147 -4.49 -10.54 20.41
C LEU A 147 -4.82 -10.72 18.92
N GLY A 148 -6.01 -10.30 18.49
CA GLY A 148 -6.50 -10.46 17.11
C GLY A 148 -5.82 -9.56 16.08
N GLN A 149 -4.51 -9.35 16.15
CA GLN A 149 -3.79 -8.32 15.39
C GLN A 149 -2.50 -8.88 14.77
N VAL A 150 -2.25 -8.52 13.51
CA VAL A 150 -0.98 -8.77 12.81
C VAL A 150 0.07 -7.89 13.48
N GLN A 151 1.09 -8.49 14.07
CA GLN A 151 2.24 -7.80 14.66
C GLN A 151 3.51 -8.21 13.92
N LEU A 152 4.43 -7.25 13.73
CA LEU A 152 5.77 -7.56 13.23
C LEU A 152 6.73 -7.77 14.40
N ASP A 153 7.29 -8.97 14.50
CA ASP A 153 8.42 -9.23 15.39
C ASP A 153 9.67 -8.47 14.95
N SER A 154 10.62 -8.29 15.88
CA SER A 154 11.85 -7.48 15.74
C SER A 154 12.64 -7.66 14.42
N PRO A 155 12.83 -8.90 13.87
CA PRO A 155 13.53 -9.07 12.60
C PRO A 155 12.79 -8.47 11.39
N TRP A 156 11.47 -8.62 11.33
CA TRP A 156 10.66 -8.13 10.21
C TRP A 156 10.57 -6.60 10.21
N THR A 157 10.62 -5.98 11.39
CA THR A 157 10.69 -4.52 11.55
C THR A 157 11.91 -3.93 10.85
N LEU A 158 13.08 -4.53 11.04
CA LEU A 158 14.32 -4.08 10.39
C LEU A 158 14.24 -4.24 8.87
N PHE A 159 13.76 -5.39 8.38
CA PHE A 159 13.58 -5.61 6.95
C PHE A 159 12.59 -4.61 6.33
N TYR A 160 11.48 -4.31 7.02
CA TYR A 160 10.49 -3.35 6.55
C TYR A 160 11.12 -1.97 6.41
N GLY A 161 11.79 -1.48 7.47
CA GLY A 161 12.45 -0.18 7.45
C GLY A 161 13.51 -0.07 6.35
N LEU A 162 14.34 -1.10 6.17
CA LEU A 162 15.35 -1.13 5.11
C LEU A 162 14.74 -1.11 3.70
N LEU A 163 13.65 -1.82 3.46
CA LEU A 163 12.95 -1.80 2.17
C LEU A 163 12.33 -0.45 1.87
N VAL A 164 11.69 0.18 2.85
CA VAL A 164 11.14 1.54 2.72
C VAL A 164 12.27 2.52 2.37
N LEU A 165 13.37 2.48 3.12
CA LEU A 165 14.53 3.36 2.89
C LEU A 165 15.13 3.15 1.49
N ALA A 166 15.36 1.91 1.08
CA ALA A 166 15.89 1.58 -0.24
C ALA A 166 14.96 2.03 -1.37
N GLY A 167 13.65 1.81 -1.22
CA GLY A 167 12.64 2.25 -2.17
C GLY A 167 12.59 3.77 -2.29
N VAL A 168 12.37 4.49 -1.18
CA VAL A 168 12.21 5.94 -1.17
C VAL A 168 13.47 6.66 -1.65
N SER A 169 14.64 6.27 -1.16
CA SER A 169 15.92 6.90 -1.54
C SER A 169 16.23 6.76 -3.04
N ASN A 170 15.79 5.66 -3.67
CA ASN A 170 15.96 5.46 -5.11
C ASN A 170 15.12 6.44 -5.96
N PHE A 171 13.97 6.89 -5.45
CA PHE A 171 13.11 7.84 -6.15
C PHE A 171 13.34 9.30 -5.74
N LEU A 172 13.97 9.54 -4.58
CA LEU A 172 14.27 10.88 -4.06
C LEU A 172 15.00 11.81 -5.05
N PRO A 173 16.05 11.37 -5.78
CA PRO A 173 16.76 12.24 -6.74
C PRO A 173 16.01 12.43 -8.07
N THR A 174 14.84 11.80 -8.25
CA THR A 174 14.06 11.86 -9.49
C THR A 174 12.97 12.93 -9.40
N ARG A 175 12.30 13.21 -10.53
CA ARG A 175 11.10 14.06 -10.55
C ARG A 175 9.93 13.56 -9.68
N TYR A 176 10.01 12.31 -9.19
CA TYR A 176 9.01 11.69 -8.32
C TYR A 176 9.38 11.76 -6.83
N GLY A 177 10.44 12.50 -6.44
CA GLY A 177 10.94 12.52 -5.07
C GLY A 177 9.89 12.91 -4.02
N LEU A 178 9.03 13.90 -4.30
CA LEU A 178 7.95 14.28 -3.39
C LEU A 178 6.90 13.17 -3.21
N ALA A 179 6.55 12.46 -4.28
CA ALA A 179 5.64 11.32 -4.21
C ALA A 179 6.26 10.15 -3.42
N ALA A 180 7.57 9.96 -3.55
CA ALA A 180 8.30 8.96 -2.76
C ALA A 180 8.34 9.32 -1.27
N LEU A 181 8.53 10.59 -0.93
CA LEU A 181 8.48 11.07 0.45
C LEU A 181 7.08 10.91 1.07
N SER A 182 6.02 11.26 0.34
CA SER A 182 4.65 11.06 0.82
C SER A 182 4.35 9.58 1.05
N LEU A 183 4.77 8.71 0.12
CA LEU A 183 4.63 7.26 0.26
C LEU A 183 5.42 6.74 1.47
N GLY A 184 6.64 7.23 1.67
CA GLY A 184 7.46 6.89 2.83
C GLY A 184 6.80 7.25 4.16
N ALA A 185 6.19 8.43 4.26
CA ALA A 185 5.44 8.84 5.45
C ALA A 185 4.26 7.90 5.73
N VAL A 186 3.59 7.42 4.70
CA VAL A 186 2.44 6.51 4.86
C VAL A 186 2.88 5.10 5.22
N LEU A 187 4.01 4.63 4.70
CA LEU A 187 4.62 3.36 5.14
C LEU A 187 5.04 3.42 6.62
N VAL A 188 5.48 4.58 7.12
CA VAL A 188 5.70 4.77 8.56
C VAL A 188 4.39 4.70 9.34
N LEU A 189 3.30 5.29 8.84
CA LEU A 189 1.98 5.19 9.49
C LEU A 189 1.49 3.74 9.56
N GLU A 190 1.64 2.96 8.48
CA GLU A 190 1.34 1.53 8.49
C GLU A 190 2.17 0.78 9.53
N PHE A 191 3.48 1.04 9.54
CA PHE A 191 4.39 0.44 10.51
C PHE A 191 3.95 0.71 11.96
N LEU A 192 3.55 1.95 12.28
CA LEU A 192 3.01 2.30 13.59
C LEU A 192 1.69 1.58 13.88
N GLY A 193 0.81 1.43 12.88
CA GLY A 193 -0.43 0.66 13.01
C GLY A 193 -0.21 -0.83 13.31
N LEU A 194 0.91 -1.39 12.86
CA LEU A 194 1.30 -2.79 13.07
C LEU A 194 2.08 -3.03 14.37
N THR A 195 2.74 -2.01 14.93
CA THR A 195 3.65 -2.16 16.07
C THR A 195 3.18 -1.49 17.36
N HIS A 196 2.32 -0.47 17.27
CA HIS A 196 1.92 0.31 18.43
C HIS A 196 0.69 -0.30 19.11
N THR A 197 0.89 -0.85 20.31
CA THR A 197 -0.15 -1.59 21.06
C THR A 197 -1.15 -0.67 21.79
N GLY A 198 -0.79 0.59 22.03
CA GLY A 198 -1.58 1.54 22.82
C GLY A 198 -2.72 2.26 22.07
N TRP A 199 -2.88 2.05 20.76
CA TRP A 199 -3.91 2.75 19.98
C TRP A 199 -5.30 2.15 20.14
N THR A 200 -6.31 3.03 20.16
CA THR A 200 -7.72 2.64 20.12
C THR A 200 -8.07 1.95 18.80
N ALA A 201 -9.14 1.16 18.78
CA ALA A 201 -9.60 0.46 17.58
C ALA A 201 -9.92 1.45 16.42
N GLU A 202 -10.56 2.57 16.75
CA GLU A 202 -10.89 3.63 15.79
C GLU A 202 -9.65 4.30 15.19
N ALA A 203 -8.63 4.59 16.01
CA ALA A 203 -7.39 5.18 15.52
C ALA A 203 -6.68 4.26 14.51
N ARG A 204 -6.71 2.94 14.73
CA ARG A 204 -6.14 1.96 13.78
C ARG A 204 -6.96 1.87 12.50
N ALA A 205 -8.28 1.86 12.59
CA ALA A 205 -9.15 1.88 11.42
C ALA A 205 -8.93 3.13 10.56
N ALA A 206 -8.71 4.30 11.18
CA ALA A 206 -8.36 5.54 10.49
C ALA A 206 -6.98 5.46 9.81
N VAL A 207 -5.97 4.89 10.49
CA VAL A 207 -4.64 4.68 9.92
C VAL A 207 -4.70 3.76 8.71
N TRP A 208 -5.36 2.59 8.79
CA TRP A 208 -5.48 1.68 7.65
C TRP A 208 -6.26 2.31 6.49
N SER A 209 -7.29 3.11 6.79
CA SER A 209 -7.99 3.89 5.75
C SER A 209 -7.08 4.92 5.08
N THR A 210 -6.19 5.56 5.84
CA THR A 210 -5.18 6.50 5.32
C THR A 210 -4.11 5.80 4.49
N VAL A 211 -3.69 4.61 4.91
CA VAL A 211 -2.68 3.81 4.21
C VAL A 211 -3.19 3.30 2.86
N VAL A 212 -4.45 2.89 2.77
CA VAL A 212 -5.04 2.49 1.48
C VAL A 212 -5.33 3.67 0.55
N TRP A 213 -5.48 4.88 1.11
CA TRP A 213 -5.72 6.08 0.33
C TRP A 213 -4.48 6.59 -0.43
N SER A 214 -3.28 6.38 0.12
CA SER A 214 -2.01 6.90 -0.42
C SER A 214 -1.50 6.15 -1.65
#